data_AF-A0A7V5NUZ2-F1
#
_entry.id   AF-A0A7V5NUZ2-F1
#
_cell.length_a   1.000
_cell.length_b   1.000
_cell.length_c   1.000
_cell.angle_alpha   90.00
_cell.angle_beta   90.00
_cell.angle_gamma   90.00
#
_symmetry.space_group_name_H-M   'P 1'
#
loop_
_entity.id
_entity.type
_entity.pdbx_description
1 polymer ?
#
loop_
_entity_poly.entity_id
_entity_poly.type
_entity_poly.pdbx_seq_one_letter_code
_entity_poly.pdbx_strand_id
1 'polypeptide(L)'
;MKNELVVNIGPFENRLALLENNKLVELFIHREDQKEIVGNIYKGIVKDNVPGMGASFIDIGLERTALLHFRDAVPDFMDLEELDDENLKEIKNDIYKMGELLESGQEVMVEVERAPLGKKGARLTGEISIPGRFMVFMPNKNYIAISRKITSTKEKRRLKQIFSKIKDKNVGLIIRTFAEYHDESELKKEYKNLMKTWEEIQDKFKNSPAPACIYDDNDLSSIIIRDLIHKSIDVVTIDSKKVRTKIIKQLKKIAPDFIKKIKLYREDANIFDAYGIEKEISKIFRSRIYLDSGGFIVIQQTEALVSIDVNTGSFVGDKNLENTVTITNIDAAKEIARQIRLQDLTGMIFIDFIDMNKPGNRMKVIQTFRDEMSKDFSPHKIFSSSPLNMVEMTRKRAKANLLSNFYEACPCCQSVGRVLSRTSILDNIFRWMDRAAKYHSKDELEIHIHPWVYDYIIEKKPTISKEYPFEWKFALDGELGITDYKIISSKTTCDITDLYEV
;
A
#
# COMPACT_ATOMS: atom_id res chain seq x y z
N MET A 1 25.85 1.02 -11.31
CA MET A 1 24.98 1.70 -10.34
C MET A 1 25.08 0.93 -9.05
N LYS A 2 25.35 1.60 -7.94
CA LYS A 2 25.53 0.94 -6.63
C LYS A 2 24.16 0.83 -5.96
N ASN A 3 23.70 -0.39 -5.71
CA ASN A 3 22.43 -0.66 -5.07
C ASN A 3 22.69 -1.20 -3.66
N GLU A 4 22.24 -0.47 -2.65
CA GLU A 4 22.43 -0.83 -1.24
C GLU A 4 21.08 -1.00 -0.56
N LEU A 5 20.96 -2.04 0.26
CA LEU A 5 19.84 -2.17 1.17
C LEU A 5 20.30 -1.89 2.59
N VAL A 6 19.54 -1.06 3.29
CA VAL A 6 19.75 -0.74 4.69
C VAL A 6 18.54 -1.23 5.48
N VAL A 7 18.77 -2.06 6.49
CA VAL A 7 17.74 -2.63 7.36
C VAL A 7 17.92 -2.11 8.77
N ASN A 8 16.89 -1.39 9.25
CA ASN A 8 16.81 -0.88 10.59
C ASN A 8 15.76 -1.66 11.39
N ILE A 9 16.15 -2.19 12.54
CA ILE A 9 15.30 -2.97 13.42
C ILE A 9 14.99 -2.16 14.67
N GLY A 10 13.75 -1.70 14.80
CA GLY A 10 13.24 -0.98 15.95
C GLY A 10 12.39 -1.89 16.87
N PRO A 11 11.97 -1.36 18.03
CA PRO A 11 11.11 -2.10 18.97
C PRO A 11 9.67 -2.26 18.47
N PHE A 12 9.15 -1.30 17.70
CA PHE A 12 7.76 -1.30 17.21
C PHE A 12 7.66 -1.44 15.69
N GLU A 13 8.74 -1.15 14.96
CA GLU A 13 8.76 -1.24 13.51
C GLU A 13 10.14 -1.69 12.98
N ASN A 14 10.10 -2.46 11.90
CA ASN A 14 11.26 -2.84 11.11
C ASN A 14 11.19 -2.08 9.78
N ARG A 15 12.28 -1.39 9.44
CA ARG A 15 12.35 -0.55 8.24
C ARG A 15 13.41 -1.08 7.29
N LEU A 16 13.09 -1.10 5.99
CA LEU A 16 14.03 -1.44 4.93
C LEU A 16 14.07 -0.32 3.91
N ALA A 17 15.24 0.23 3.69
CA ALA A 17 15.49 1.29 2.73
C ALA A 17 16.36 0.77 1.59
N LEU A 18 15.88 0.91 0.36
CA LEU A 18 16.69 0.67 -0.82
C LEU A 18 17.28 1.98 -1.31
N LEU A 19 18.61 2.00 -1.47
CA LEU A 19 19.38 3.11 -2.01
C LEU A 19 19.89 2.75 -3.40
N GLU A 20 19.64 3.62 -4.38
CA GLU A 20 20.27 3.57 -5.70
C GLU A 20 21.22 4.78 -5.82
N ASN A 21 22.53 4.52 -5.93
CA ASN A 21 23.58 5.55 -5.93
C ASN A 21 23.44 6.54 -4.76
N ASN A 22 23.24 6.02 -3.54
CA ASN A 22 23.02 6.78 -2.30
C ASN A 22 21.72 7.62 -2.23
N LYS A 23 20.83 7.55 -3.23
CA LYS A 23 19.49 8.15 -3.14
C LYS A 23 18.48 7.10 -2.69
N LEU A 24 17.63 7.44 -1.72
CA LEU A 24 16.55 6.58 -1.26
C LEU A 24 15.50 6.44 -2.36
N VAL A 25 15.22 5.21 -2.80
CA VAL A 25 14.25 4.96 -3.88
C VAL A 25 13.01 4.21 -3.42
N GLU A 26 13.12 3.37 -2.39
CA GLU A 26 12.01 2.61 -1.83
C GLU A 26 12.20 2.47 -0.32
N LEU A 27 11.09 2.55 0.41
CA LEU A 27 11.04 2.35 1.85
C LEU A 27 9.93 1.34 2.17
N PHE A 28 10.29 0.31 2.93
CA PHE A 28 9.35 -0.65 3.48
C PHE A 28 9.32 -0.50 4.98
N ILE A 29 8.12 -0.44 5.55
CA ILE A 29 7.90 -0.36 6.99
C ILE A 29 7.01 -1.52 7.35
N HIS A 30 7.47 -2.32 8.31
CA HIS A 30 6.75 -3.46 8.84
C HIS A 30 6.55 -3.25 10.34
N ARG A 31 5.29 -3.11 10.76
CA ARG A 31 4.88 -2.96 12.16
C ARG A 31 4.20 -4.23 12.63
N GLU A 32 4.43 -4.62 13.88
CA GLU A 32 3.80 -5.83 14.44
C GLU A 32 2.28 -5.68 14.58
N ASP A 33 1.78 -4.46 14.77
CA ASP A 33 0.35 -4.15 14.92
C ASP A 33 -0.40 -4.06 13.59
N GLN A 34 0.32 -3.75 12.50
CA GLN A 34 -0.22 -3.65 11.15
C GLN A 34 0.30 -4.81 10.30
N LYS A 35 0.04 -6.05 10.74
CA LYS A 35 0.43 -7.24 9.98
C LYS A 35 -0.26 -7.24 8.62
N GLU A 36 0.52 -7.01 7.57
CA GLU A 36 0.12 -7.36 6.22
C GLU A 36 -0.05 -8.87 6.19
N ILE A 37 -1.27 -9.33 5.97
CA ILE A 37 -1.61 -10.76 5.98
C ILE A 37 -1.76 -11.34 4.57
N VAL A 38 -1.69 -10.50 3.53
CA VAL A 38 -1.86 -10.93 2.14
C VAL A 38 -0.73 -11.88 1.76
N GLY A 39 -1.07 -13.03 1.17
CA GLY A 39 -0.12 -14.11 0.84
C GLY A 39 0.20 -15.04 2.01
N ASN A 40 -0.22 -14.73 3.24
CA ASN A 40 -0.04 -15.65 4.37
C ASN A 40 -1.00 -16.84 4.22
N ILE A 41 -0.52 -18.01 4.63
CA ILE A 41 -1.29 -19.26 4.63
C ILE A 41 -1.67 -19.59 6.06
N TYR A 42 -2.96 -19.86 6.24
CA TYR A 42 -3.55 -20.19 7.52
C TYR A 42 -4.16 -21.59 7.49
N LYS A 43 -4.12 -22.23 8.66
CA LYS A 43 -5.05 -23.29 9.03
C LYS A 43 -6.27 -22.61 9.64
N GLY A 44 -7.36 -22.57 8.89
CA GLY A 44 -8.63 -21.96 9.33
C GLY A 44 -9.67 -23.00 9.71
N ILE A 45 -10.73 -22.56 10.38
CA ILE A 45 -11.90 -23.38 10.74
C ILE A 45 -13.13 -22.80 10.06
N VAL A 46 -13.89 -23.63 9.35
CA VAL A 46 -15.18 -23.22 8.77
C VAL A 46 -16.14 -22.91 9.92
N LYS A 47 -16.61 -21.66 10.02
CA LYS A 47 -17.62 -21.27 11.02
C LYS A 47 -19.03 -21.51 10.49
N ASP A 48 -19.28 -20.96 9.31
CA ASP A 48 -20.62 -20.96 8.73
C ASP A 48 -20.55 -21.02 7.20
N ASN A 49 -21.55 -21.63 6.59
CA ASN A 49 -21.70 -21.73 5.15
C ASN A 49 -22.91 -20.92 4.74
N VAL A 50 -22.74 -20.05 3.74
CA VAL A 50 -23.83 -19.23 3.23
C VAL A 50 -24.03 -19.54 1.74
N PRO A 51 -24.82 -20.58 1.40
CA PRO A 51 -25.08 -20.97 0.02
C PRO A 51 -25.63 -19.83 -0.83
N GLY A 52 -26.47 -18.96 -0.25
CA GLY A 52 -27.02 -17.78 -0.94
C GLY A 52 -25.97 -16.77 -1.40
N MET A 53 -24.77 -16.77 -0.80
CA MET A 53 -23.64 -15.94 -1.22
C MET A 53 -22.57 -16.74 -1.99
N GLY A 54 -22.74 -18.06 -2.12
CA GLY A 54 -21.75 -18.93 -2.76
C GLY A 54 -20.42 -18.99 -2.01
N ALA A 55 -20.42 -18.88 -0.68
CA ALA A 55 -19.21 -18.75 0.12
C ALA A 55 -19.34 -19.29 1.56
N SER A 56 -18.18 -19.56 2.17
CA SER A 56 -18.03 -19.97 3.57
C SER A 56 -17.26 -18.92 4.37
N PHE A 57 -17.66 -18.72 5.62
CA PHE A 57 -16.93 -17.92 6.59
C PHE A 57 -15.91 -18.80 7.32
N ILE A 58 -14.64 -18.43 7.21
CA ILE A 58 -13.52 -19.14 7.81
C ILE A 58 -12.93 -18.29 8.94
N ASP A 59 -12.78 -18.89 10.11
CA ASP A 59 -12.01 -18.33 11.21
C ASP A 59 -10.54 -18.65 11.01
N ILE A 60 -9.73 -17.60 10.86
CA ILE A 60 -8.27 -17.67 10.72
C ILE A 60 -7.55 -17.02 11.92
N GLY A 61 -8.26 -16.78 13.02
CA GLY A 61 -7.71 -16.18 14.25
C GLY A 61 -7.61 -14.66 14.21
N LEU A 62 -8.35 -13.99 13.32
CA LEU A 62 -8.48 -12.54 13.26
C LEU A 62 -9.77 -12.08 13.96
N GLU A 63 -9.88 -10.79 14.26
CA GLU A 63 -11.08 -10.19 14.88
C GLU A 63 -12.38 -10.44 14.07
N ARG A 64 -12.26 -10.59 12.75
CA ARG A 64 -13.38 -10.83 11.84
C ARG A 64 -13.14 -12.13 11.06
N THR A 65 -14.22 -12.87 10.83
CA THR A 65 -14.20 -14.04 9.94
C THR A 65 -13.85 -13.61 8.51
N ALA A 66 -13.04 -14.43 7.87
CA ALA A 66 -12.63 -14.25 6.49
C ALA A 66 -13.57 -15.02 5.56
N LEU A 67 -13.60 -14.64 4.28
CA LEU A 67 -14.54 -15.17 3.31
C LEU A 67 -13.81 -16.02 2.26
N LEU A 68 -14.23 -17.29 2.10
CA LEU A 68 -13.79 -18.19 1.05
C LEU A 68 -14.94 -18.45 0.08
N HIS A 69 -14.81 -18.04 -1.17
CA HIS A 69 -15.83 -18.30 -2.20
C HIS A 69 -15.73 -19.76 -2.66
N PHE A 70 -16.85 -20.44 -2.95
CA PHE A 70 -16.84 -21.87 -3.30
C PHE A 70 -15.94 -22.17 -4.51
N ARG A 71 -15.95 -21.29 -5.52
CA ARG A 71 -15.07 -21.40 -6.71
C ARG A 71 -13.58 -21.35 -6.39
N ASP A 72 -13.23 -20.71 -5.28
CA ASP A 72 -11.85 -20.53 -4.81
C ASP A 72 -11.50 -21.60 -3.74
N ALA A 73 -12.49 -22.35 -3.22
CA ALA A 73 -12.28 -23.54 -2.40
C ALA A 73 -11.86 -24.68 -3.32
N VAL A 74 -10.57 -25.03 -3.29
CA VAL A 74 -9.99 -26.05 -4.17
C VAL A 74 -10.64 -27.42 -3.89
N PRO A 75 -10.82 -28.30 -4.89
CA PRO A 75 -11.40 -29.64 -4.71
C PRO A 75 -10.56 -30.63 -3.88
N ASP A 76 -9.44 -30.20 -3.27
CA ASP A 76 -8.55 -31.04 -2.47
C ASP A 76 -9.14 -31.45 -1.10
N PHE A 77 -10.39 -31.09 -0.81
CA PHE A 77 -11.09 -31.50 0.42
C PHE A 77 -11.73 -32.89 0.34
N MET A 78 -11.65 -33.57 -0.81
CA MET A 78 -12.15 -34.94 -0.97
C MET A 78 -10.99 -35.86 -1.31
N ASP A 79 -10.77 -36.90 -0.49
CA ASP A 79 -9.98 -38.07 -0.87
C ASP A 79 -10.60 -38.68 -2.15
N LEU A 80 -10.08 -38.29 -3.31
CA LEU A 80 -10.51 -38.77 -4.62
C LEU A 80 -9.30 -39.40 -5.32
N GLU A 81 -8.89 -40.57 -4.83
CA GLU A 81 -7.88 -41.41 -5.50
C GLU A 81 -8.43 -42.21 -6.68
N GLU A 82 -9.74 -42.16 -6.98
CA GLU A 82 -10.31 -42.92 -8.10
C GLU A 82 -11.46 -42.13 -8.73
N LEU A 83 -11.29 -41.52 -9.91
CA LEU A 83 -12.34 -41.25 -10.92
C LEU A 83 -11.76 -40.51 -12.16
N ASP A 84 -12.15 -40.96 -13.35
CA ASP A 84 -11.65 -40.52 -14.66
C ASP A 84 -11.95 -39.04 -15.03
N ASP A 85 -11.05 -38.44 -15.80
CA ASP A 85 -10.89 -37.00 -16.13
C ASP A 85 -12.10 -36.31 -16.82
N GLU A 86 -13.03 -37.05 -17.41
CA GLU A 86 -14.21 -36.47 -18.10
C GLU A 86 -15.41 -36.25 -17.16
N ASN A 87 -15.63 -37.12 -16.17
CA ASN A 87 -16.70 -36.96 -15.17
C ASN A 87 -16.41 -35.85 -14.15
N LEU A 88 -15.14 -35.48 -13.98
CA LEU A 88 -14.69 -34.42 -13.07
C LEU A 88 -15.21 -33.01 -13.44
N LYS A 89 -15.54 -32.74 -14.71
CA LYS A 89 -16.02 -31.41 -15.13
C LYS A 89 -17.51 -31.20 -14.89
N GLU A 90 -18.33 -32.23 -15.04
CA GLU A 90 -19.77 -32.16 -14.74
C GLU A 90 -20.01 -32.15 -13.22
N ILE A 91 -19.30 -33.00 -12.47
CA ILE A 91 -19.38 -33.04 -11.00
C ILE A 91 -18.94 -31.70 -10.38
N LYS A 92 -17.87 -31.06 -10.91
CA LYS A 92 -17.45 -29.73 -10.46
C LYS A 92 -18.58 -28.69 -10.60
N ASN A 93 -19.30 -28.68 -11.72
CA ASN A 93 -20.37 -27.70 -11.95
C ASN A 93 -21.60 -27.91 -11.07
N ASP A 94 -21.87 -29.13 -10.61
CA ASP A 94 -23.01 -29.42 -9.73
C ASP A 94 -22.67 -29.27 -8.24
N ILE A 95 -21.43 -29.59 -7.82
CA ILE A 95 -20.96 -29.33 -6.44
C ILE A 95 -20.90 -27.82 -6.14
N TYR A 96 -20.45 -26.99 -7.11
CA TYR A 96 -20.46 -25.52 -6.93
C TYR A 96 -21.87 -24.92 -6.82
N LYS A 97 -22.92 -25.64 -7.25
CA LYS A 97 -24.32 -25.20 -7.14
C LYS A 97 -24.99 -25.60 -5.82
N MET A 98 -24.51 -26.64 -5.14
CA MET A 98 -25.20 -27.20 -3.97
C MET A 98 -24.72 -26.67 -2.61
N GLY A 99 -23.61 -25.93 -2.53
CA GLY A 99 -23.19 -25.27 -1.29
C GLY A 99 -22.76 -26.22 -0.16
N GLU A 100 -22.57 -27.51 -0.45
CA GLU A 100 -22.18 -28.57 0.49
C GLU A 100 -20.66 -28.83 0.52
N LEU A 101 -19.85 -27.90 0.02
CA LEU A 101 -18.42 -28.14 -0.23
C LEU A 101 -17.57 -28.23 1.05
N LEU A 102 -18.05 -27.65 2.16
CA LEU A 102 -17.33 -27.56 3.42
C LEU A 102 -18.30 -27.74 4.58
N GLU A 103 -17.91 -28.47 5.62
CA GLU A 103 -18.72 -28.65 6.83
C GLU A 103 -18.34 -27.65 7.92
N SER A 104 -19.29 -27.22 8.75
CA SER A 104 -18.99 -26.37 9.90
C SER A 104 -18.07 -27.13 10.87
N GLY A 105 -16.99 -26.47 11.30
CA GLY A 105 -15.94 -27.06 12.12
C GLY A 105 -14.79 -27.71 11.33
N GLN A 106 -14.91 -27.85 10.01
CA GLN A 106 -13.84 -28.42 9.18
C GLN A 106 -12.60 -27.52 9.18
N GLU A 107 -11.42 -28.14 9.33
CA GLU A 107 -10.13 -27.45 9.20
C GLU A 107 -9.74 -27.32 7.73
N VAL A 108 -9.42 -26.10 7.30
CA VAL A 108 -9.10 -25.80 5.90
C VAL A 108 -7.78 -25.05 5.78
N MET A 109 -7.00 -25.37 4.74
CA MET A 109 -5.80 -24.60 4.38
C MET A 109 -6.19 -23.50 3.41
N VAL A 110 -5.91 -22.24 3.77
CA VAL A 110 -6.34 -21.07 3.01
C VAL A 110 -5.23 -20.02 2.93
N GLU A 111 -5.09 -19.40 1.77
CA GLU A 111 -4.22 -18.23 1.56
C GLU A 111 -5.05 -16.96 1.53
N VAL A 112 -4.54 -15.88 2.12
CA VAL A 112 -5.20 -14.58 2.06
C VAL A 112 -4.92 -13.89 0.72
N GLU A 113 -5.94 -13.80 -0.13
CA GLU A 113 -5.87 -13.09 -1.42
C GLU A 113 -5.99 -11.58 -1.24
N ARG A 114 -6.84 -11.12 -0.30
CA ARG A 114 -7.05 -9.70 -0.01
C ARG A 114 -7.20 -9.45 1.49
N ALA A 115 -6.54 -8.40 1.97
CA ALA A 115 -6.67 -7.94 3.34
C ALA A 115 -8.12 -7.50 3.68
N PRO A 116 -8.50 -7.49 4.97
CA PRO A 116 -9.77 -6.94 5.42
C PRO A 116 -9.89 -5.47 5.02
N LEU A 117 -11.10 -5.03 4.67
CA LEU A 117 -11.35 -3.63 4.30
C LEU A 117 -12.59 -3.10 5.01
N GLY A 118 -12.38 -2.16 5.92
CA GLY A 118 -13.44 -1.55 6.73
C GLY A 118 -14.21 -2.61 7.52
N LYS A 119 -15.50 -2.77 7.20
CA LYS A 119 -16.34 -3.78 7.86
C LYS A 119 -16.23 -5.20 7.27
N LYS A 120 -15.59 -5.36 6.10
CA LYS A 120 -15.47 -6.65 5.40
C LYS A 120 -14.22 -7.40 5.87
N GLY A 121 -14.38 -8.68 6.20
CA GLY A 121 -13.27 -9.58 6.50
C GLY A 121 -12.34 -9.81 5.31
N ALA A 122 -11.23 -10.50 5.54
CA ALA A 122 -10.27 -10.86 4.50
C ALA A 122 -10.92 -11.76 3.43
N ARG A 123 -10.43 -11.69 2.18
CA ARG A 123 -10.80 -12.65 1.13
C ARG A 123 -9.75 -13.75 1.05
N LEU A 124 -10.21 -14.99 1.03
CA LEU A 124 -9.39 -16.19 1.01
C LEU A 124 -9.49 -16.92 -0.32
N THR A 125 -8.47 -17.71 -0.60
CA THR A 125 -8.45 -18.73 -1.64
C THR A 125 -7.88 -20.03 -1.08
N GLY A 126 -8.39 -21.17 -1.53
CA GLY A 126 -7.75 -22.47 -1.32
C GLY A 126 -6.62 -22.73 -2.32
N GLU A 127 -6.49 -21.91 -3.37
CA GLU A 127 -5.41 -22.01 -4.34
C GLU A 127 -4.12 -21.46 -3.77
N ILE A 128 -3.41 -22.30 -3.00
CA ILE A 128 -2.15 -21.93 -2.38
C ILE A 128 -1.09 -21.63 -3.44
N SER A 129 -0.33 -20.57 -3.19
CA SER A 129 0.80 -20.14 -4.01
C SER A 129 1.99 -19.80 -3.12
N ILE A 130 3.17 -20.31 -3.48
CA ILE A 130 4.42 -20.03 -2.76
C ILE A 130 5.34 -19.28 -3.73
N PRO A 131 5.49 -17.95 -3.57
CA PRO A 131 6.29 -17.16 -4.48
C PRO A 131 7.79 -17.38 -4.24
N GLY A 132 8.49 -17.85 -5.27
CA GLY A 132 9.95 -17.81 -5.37
C GLY A 132 10.45 -16.63 -6.20
N ARG A 133 11.77 -16.59 -6.38
CA ARG A 133 12.51 -15.62 -7.19
C ARG A 133 12.22 -15.78 -8.69
N PHE A 134 12.37 -16.98 -9.23
CA PHE A 134 12.21 -17.28 -10.66
C PHE A 134 10.83 -17.82 -11.00
N MET A 135 10.14 -18.43 -10.04
CA MET A 135 8.84 -19.05 -10.25
C MET A 135 7.92 -18.87 -9.06
N VAL A 136 6.61 -19.00 -9.29
CA VAL A 136 5.62 -19.24 -8.23
C VAL A 136 5.25 -20.71 -8.27
N PHE A 137 5.39 -21.38 -7.13
CA PHE A 137 5.03 -22.79 -6.95
C PHE A 137 3.55 -22.87 -6.54
N MET A 138 2.77 -23.67 -7.26
CA MET A 138 1.34 -23.87 -6.98
C MET A 138 1.07 -25.35 -6.78
N PRO A 139 0.93 -25.86 -5.55
CA PRO A 139 0.58 -27.26 -5.32
C PRO A 139 -0.77 -27.62 -5.95
N ASN A 140 -0.96 -28.91 -6.24
CA ASN A 140 -2.21 -29.52 -6.71
C ASN A 140 -2.74 -28.94 -8.04
N LYS A 141 -1.84 -28.41 -8.86
CA LYS A 141 -2.11 -27.92 -10.22
C LYS A 141 -1.22 -28.67 -11.21
N ASN A 142 -1.54 -28.62 -12.50
CA ASN A 142 -0.71 -29.26 -13.53
C ASN A 142 -0.54 -28.39 -14.79
N TYR A 143 0.03 -27.20 -14.61
CA TYR A 143 0.32 -26.31 -15.73
C TYR A 143 1.64 -25.55 -15.56
N ILE A 144 2.17 -25.04 -16.68
CA ILE A 144 3.29 -24.11 -16.70
C ILE A 144 2.84 -22.84 -17.43
N ALA A 145 2.79 -21.72 -16.71
CA ALA A 145 2.54 -20.41 -17.25
C ALA A 145 3.83 -19.59 -17.29
N ILE A 146 4.00 -18.73 -18.29
CA ILE A 146 5.16 -17.84 -18.42
C ILE A 146 4.70 -16.39 -18.36
N SER A 147 5.42 -15.57 -17.60
CA SER A 147 5.16 -14.13 -17.49
C SER A 147 5.02 -13.47 -18.87
N ARG A 148 3.99 -12.63 -19.01
CA ARG A 148 3.72 -11.87 -20.25
C ARG A 148 4.80 -10.85 -20.56
N LYS A 149 5.58 -10.42 -19.55
CA LYS A 149 6.70 -9.49 -19.72
C LYS A 149 7.88 -10.12 -20.48
N ILE A 150 7.97 -11.46 -20.49
CA ILE A 150 8.91 -12.17 -21.36
C ILE A 150 8.38 -12.07 -22.78
N THR A 151 9.05 -11.35 -23.67
CA THR A 151 8.58 -11.15 -25.05
C THR A 151 9.23 -12.14 -26.01
N SER A 152 10.47 -12.55 -25.74
CA SER A 152 11.24 -13.47 -26.59
C SER A 152 10.61 -14.85 -26.67
N THR A 153 10.13 -15.23 -27.86
CA THR A 153 9.57 -16.56 -28.13
C THR A 153 10.61 -17.67 -27.95
N LYS A 154 11.88 -17.39 -28.27
CA LYS A 154 12.99 -18.33 -28.06
C LYS A 154 13.16 -18.64 -26.57
N GLU A 155 13.12 -17.60 -25.75
CA GLU A 155 13.30 -17.74 -24.30
C GLU A 155 12.11 -18.44 -23.64
N LYS A 156 10.88 -18.11 -24.06
CA LYS A 156 9.67 -18.85 -23.63
C LYS A 156 9.79 -20.35 -23.88
N ARG A 157 10.27 -20.74 -25.06
CA ARG A 157 10.46 -22.16 -25.41
C ARG A 157 11.54 -22.81 -24.53
N ARG A 158 12.67 -22.15 -24.32
CA ARG A 158 13.76 -22.62 -23.46
C ARG A 158 13.26 -22.86 -22.02
N LEU A 159 12.63 -21.85 -21.42
CA LEU A 159 12.11 -21.95 -20.06
C LEU A 159 11.04 -23.04 -19.94
N LYS A 160 10.11 -23.13 -20.90
CA LYS A 160 9.10 -24.20 -20.90
C LYS A 160 9.74 -25.58 -20.93
N GLN A 161 10.76 -25.80 -21.77
CA GLN A 161 11.48 -27.08 -21.84
C GLN A 161 12.20 -27.44 -20.54
N ILE A 162 12.88 -26.47 -19.92
CA ILE A 162 13.57 -26.67 -18.64
C ILE A 162 12.57 -27.03 -17.55
N PHE A 163 11.51 -26.23 -17.37
CA PHE A 163 10.54 -26.45 -16.31
C PHE A 163 9.69 -27.70 -16.52
N SER A 164 9.41 -28.10 -17.77
CA SER A 164 8.75 -29.38 -18.05
C SER A 164 9.57 -30.60 -17.61
N LYS A 165 10.89 -30.50 -17.54
CA LYS A 165 11.76 -31.58 -17.04
C LYS A 165 11.87 -31.61 -15.50
N ILE A 166 11.67 -30.45 -14.86
CA ILE A 166 11.85 -30.28 -13.41
C ILE A 166 10.54 -30.48 -12.64
N LYS A 167 9.40 -30.11 -13.24
CA LYS A 167 8.08 -30.07 -12.60
C LYS A 167 7.49 -31.46 -12.40
N ASP A 168 7.00 -31.73 -11.20
CA ASP A 168 6.22 -32.92 -10.88
C ASP A 168 4.78 -32.84 -11.40
N LYS A 169 4.08 -33.96 -11.54
CA LYS A 169 2.73 -34.00 -12.15
C LYS A 169 1.71 -33.11 -11.41
N ASN A 170 1.74 -33.08 -10.08
CA ASN A 170 0.77 -32.35 -9.25
C ASN A 170 1.25 -30.95 -8.80
N VAL A 171 2.13 -30.30 -9.59
CA VAL A 171 2.63 -28.95 -9.29
C VAL A 171 2.38 -27.98 -10.45
N GLY A 172 1.69 -26.87 -10.25
CA GLY A 172 1.66 -25.74 -11.20
C GLY A 172 2.86 -24.81 -11.02
N LEU A 173 3.34 -24.22 -12.11
CA LEU A 173 4.41 -23.22 -12.07
C LEU A 173 4.03 -21.98 -12.86
N ILE A 174 4.24 -20.80 -12.25
CA ILE A 174 4.20 -19.52 -12.95
C ILE A 174 5.62 -18.96 -13.03
N ILE A 175 6.20 -18.94 -14.22
CA ILE A 175 7.58 -18.50 -14.46
C ILE A 175 7.61 -16.96 -14.51
N ARG A 176 8.39 -16.37 -13.60
CA ARG A 176 8.56 -14.91 -13.47
C ARG A 176 9.58 -14.40 -14.48
N THR A 177 9.53 -13.10 -14.76
CA THR A 177 10.45 -12.42 -15.70
C THR A 177 11.92 -12.63 -15.32
N PHE A 178 12.22 -12.72 -14.02
CA PHE A 178 13.59 -12.91 -13.54
C PHE A 178 14.18 -14.29 -13.90
N ALA A 179 13.38 -15.25 -14.37
CA ALA A 179 13.90 -16.53 -14.86
C ALA A 179 14.64 -16.40 -16.21
N GLU A 180 14.45 -15.31 -16.93
CA GLU A 180 15.10 -15.09 -18.23
C GLU A 180 16.63 -15.19 -18.10
N TYR A 181 17.26 -15.88 -19.06
CA TYR A 181 18.71 -16.03 -19.16
C TYR A 181 19.41 -16.73 -17.99
N HIS A 182 18.68 -17.21 -16.99
CA HIS A 182 19.23 -18.02 -15.90
C HIS A 182 19.38 -19.50 -16.30
N ASP A 183 20.38 -20.15 -15.72
CA ASP A 183 20.76 -21.52 -16.02
C ASP A 183 19.85 -22.55 -15.35
N GLU A 184 19.71 -23.72 -15.99
CA GLU A 184 18.84 -24.81 -15.53
C GLU A 184 19.15 -25.28 -14.09
N SER A 185 20.43 -25.24 -13.69
CA SER A 185 20.87 -25.65 -12.36
C SER A 185 20.30 -24.76 -11.24
N GLU A 186 20.26 -23.44 -11.47
CA GLU A 186 19.72 -22.46 -10.52
C GLU A 186 18.20 -22.59 -10.40
N LEU A 187 17.51 -22.72 -11.54
CA LEU A 187 16.05 -22.91 -11.58
C LEU A 187 15.65 -24.20 -10.86
N LYS A 188 16.38 -25.29 -11.07
CA LYS A 188 16.14 -26.57 -10.40
C LYS A 188 16.37 -26.49 -8.89
N LYS A 189 17.38 -25.75 -8.46
CA LYS A 189 17.67 -25.55 -7.03
C LYS A 189 16.54 -24.79 -6.34
N GLU A 190 16.01 -23.74 -6.96
CA GLU A 190 14.86 -23.03 -6.41
C GLU A 190 13.62 -23.91 -6.35
N TYR A 191 13.29 -24.64 -7.42
CA TYR A 191 12.13 -25.54 -7.43
C TYR A 191 12.16 -26.51 -6.22
N LYS A 192 13.31 -27.14 -5.98
CA LYS A 192 13.51 -28.03 -4.82
C LYS A 192 13.33 -27.33 -3.48
N ASN A 193 13.78 -26.08 -3.36
CA ASN A 193 13.60 -25.31 -2.14
C ASN A 193 12.11 -24.97 -1.90
N LEU A 194 11.37 -24.59 -2.94
CA LEU A 194 9.93 -24.32 -2.85
C LEU A 194 9.14 -25.58 -2.50
N MET A 195 9.52 -26.72 -3.08
CA MET A 195 8.94 -28.03 -2.74
C MET A 195 9.14 -28.36 -1.25
N LYS A 196 10.34 -28.12 -0.72
CA LYS A 196 10.62 -28.30 0.70
C LYS A 196 9.82 -27.33 1.58
N THR A 197 9.66 -26.08 1.16
CA THR A 197 8.80 -25.12 1.87
C THR A 197 7.35 -25.63 1.90
N TRP A 198 6.87 -26.22 0.81
CA TRP A 198 5.54 -26.82 0.77
C TRP A 198 5.40 -27.99 1.74
N GLU A 199 6.38 -28.90 1.81
CA GLU A 199 6.42 -29.97 2.82
C GLU A 199 6.36 -29.40 4.25
N GLU A 200 7.16 -28.37 4.55
CA GLU A 200 7.16 -27.68 5.85
C GLU A 200 5.78 -27.05 6.18
N ILE A 201 5.04 -26.56 5.17
CA ILE A 201 3.68 -26.02 5.33
C ILE A 201 2.67 -27.14 5.61
N GLN A 202 2.74 -28.25 4.86
CA GLN A 202 1.86 -29.41 5.06
C GLN A 202 2.05 -30.02 6.46
N ASP A 203 3.30 -30.12 6.92
CA ASP A 203 3.60 -30.61 8.27
C ASP A 203 3.03 -29.68 9.34
N LYS A 204 3.15 -28.36 9.16
CA LYS A 204 2.53 -27.40 10.09
C LYS A 204 1.01 -27.47 10.09
N PHE A 205 0.38 -27.67 8.94
CA PHE A 205 -1.08 -27.83 8.87
C PHE A 205 -1.57 -29.03 9.68
N LYS A 206 -0.86 -30.16 9.60
CA LYS A 206 -1.19 -31.36 10.38
C LYS A 206 -0.99 -31.16 11.88
N ASN A 207 0.07 -30.48 12.28
CA ASN A 207 0.51 -30.44 13.69
C ASN A 207 0.08 -29.19 14.46
N SER A 208 -0.33 -28.11 13.80
CA SER A 208 -0.74 -26.88 14.48
C SER A 208 -2.21 -26.92 14.89
N PRO A 209 -2.58 -26.43 16.08
CA PRO A 209 -3.98 -26.24 16.45
C PRO A 209 -4.61 -25.15 15.57
N ALA A 210 -5.83 -25.36 15.10
CA ALA A 210 -6.57 -24.34 14.37
C ALA A 210 -7.30 -23.38 15.34
N PRO A 211 -7.44 -22.07 14.99
CA PRO A 211 -6.85 -21.41 13.83
C PRO A 211 -5.37 -21.02 14.05
N ALA A 212 -4.54 -21.13 13.02
CA ALA A 212 -3.12 -20.76 13.10
C ALA A 212 -2.55 -20.26 11.77
N CYS A 213 -1.65 -19.27 11.84
CA CYS A 213 -0.80 -18.90 10.70
C CYS A 213 0.32 -19.94 10.54
N ILE A 214 0.30 -20.68 9.44
CA ILE A 214 1.27 -21.76 9.17
C ILE A 214 2.40 -21.29 8.24
N TYR A 215 2.17 -20.27 7.43
CA TYR A 215 3.17 -19.61 6.61
C TYR A 215 2.95 -18.10 6.58
N ASP A 216 4.01 -17.35 6.89
CA ASP A 216 4.04 -15.89 6.85
C ASP A 216 4.90 -15.42 5.68
N ASP A 217 4.25 -15.01 4.59
CA ASP A 217 4.94 -14.48 3.40
C ASP A 217 5.49 -13.07 3.65
N ASN A 218 5.00 -12.42 4.71
CA ASN A 218 5.37 -11.06 5.09
C ASN A 218 6.45 -11.00 6.18
N ASP A 219 7.05 -12.15 6.57
CA ASP A 219 8.25 -12.15 7.39
C ASP A 219 9.34 -11.32 6.70
N LEU A 220 10.01 -10.47 7.48
CA LEU A 220 11.08 -9.58 7.01
C LEU A 220 12.09 -10.33 6.14
N SER A 221 12.42 -11.56 6.53
CA SER A 221 13.37 -12.41 5.82
C SER A 221 12.84 -12.84 4.44
N SER A 222 11.55 -13.16 4.33
CA SER A 222 10.86 -13.51 3.07
C SER A 222 10.80 -12.32 2.13
N ILE A 223 10.44 -11.14 2.65
CA ILE A 223 10.44 -9.87 1.91
C ILE A 223 11.84 -9.58 1.37
N ILE A 224 12.85 -9.66 2.23
CA ILE A 224 14.27 -9.50 1.88
C ILE A 224 14.65 -10.47 0.75
N ILE A 225 14.36 -11.75 0.88
CA ILE A 225 14.77 -12.74 -0.14
C ILE A 225 14.07 -12.48 -1.50
N ARG A 226 12.78 -12.16 -1.48
CA ARG A 226 11.99 -11.90 -2.70
C ARG A 226 12.40 -10.59 -3.39
N ASP A 227 12.54 -9.52 -2.61
CA ASP A 227 12.65 -8.16 -3.12
C ASP A 227 14.13 -7.75 -3.34
N LEU A 228 15.09 -8.34 -2.60
CA LEU A 228 16.52 -8.00 -2.70
C LEU A 228 17.30 -8.74 -3.77
N ILE A 229 16.92 -9.97 -4.07
CA ILE A 229 17.69 -10.78 -5.01
C ILE A 229 17.29 -10.44 -6.47
N HIS A 230 16.13 -9.81 -6.65
CA HIS A 230 15.67 -9.30 -7.93
C HIS A 230 16.42 -8.03 -8.38
N LYS A 231 16.84 -7.21 -7.42
CA LYS A 231 17.63 -6.00 -7.67
C LYS A 231 19.08 -6.42 -7.60
N SER A 232 19.92 -5.98 -8.50
CA SER A 232 21.37 -6.24 -8.47
C SER A 232 22.00 -5.54 -7.25
N ILE A 233 21.72 -6.05 -6.04
CA ILE A 233 22.14 -5.44 -4.79
C ILE A 233 23.59 -5.80 -4.53
N ASP A 234 24.38 -4.78 -4.22
CA ASP A 234 25.80 -4.89 -3.97
C ASP A 234 26.08 -5.19 -2.50
N VAL A 235 25.34 -4.52 -1.60
CA VAL A 235 25.53 -4.62 -0.14
C VAL A 235 24.18 -4.58 0.57
N VAL A 236 24.04 -5.42 1.59
CA VAL A 236 22.94 -5.37 2.55
C VAL A 236 23.53 -5.09 3.93
N THR A 237 23.13 -3.98 4.54
CA THR A 237 23.60 -3.56 5.87
C THR A 237 22.45 -3.69 6.87
N ILE A 238 22.66 -4.43 7.95
CA ILE A 238 21.64 -4.72 8.98
C ILE A 238 22.18 -4.33 10.34
N ASP A 239 21.40 -3.64 11.16
CA ASP A 239 21.79 -3.22 12.52
C ASP A 239 21.57 -4.30 13.61
N SER A 240 20.73 -5.30 13.35
CA SER A 240 20.46 -6.38 14.31
C SER A 240 21.20 -7.68 14.00
N LYS A 241 22.01 -8.14 14.96
CA LYS A 241 22.70 -9.45 14.91
C LYS A 241 21.72 -10.64 14.86
N LYS A 242 20.58 -10.54 15.55
CA LYS A 242 19.54 -11.58 15.59
C LYS A 242 18.92 -11.77 14.20
N VAL A 243 18.48 -10.66 13.60
CA VAL A 243 17.86 -10.65 12.26
C VAL A 243 18.86 -11.08 11.19
N ARG A 244 20.10 -10.57 11.24
CA ARG A 244 21.17 -10.99 10.32
C ARG A 244 21.39 -12.51 10.37
N THR A 245 21.44 -13.12 11.55
CA THR A 245 21.62 -14.57 11.69
C THR A 245 20.44 -15.35 11.09
N LYS A 246 19.20 -14.88 11.30
CA LYS A 246 17.98 -15.47 10.73
C LYS A 246 18.03 -15.46 9.19
N ILE A 247 18.33 -14.31 8.60
CA ILE A 247 18.42 -14.13 7.13
C ILE A 247 19.53 -15.01 6.54
N ILE A 248 20.72 -15.03 7.15
CA ILE A 248 21.84 -15.88 6.69
C ILE A 248 21.45 -17.36 6.72
N LYS A 249 20.75 -17.83 7.77
CA LYS A 249 20.30 -19.22 7.89
C LYS A 249 19.39 -19.62 6.74
N GLN A 250 18.47 -18.75 6.32
CA GLN A 250 17.58 -19.00 5.19
C GLN A 250 18.31 -18.92 3.84
N LEU A 251 19.15 -17.90 3.65
CA LEU A 251 19.91 -17.72 2.42
C LEU A 251 20.92 -18.84 2.15
N LYS A 252 21.42 -19.54 3.19
CA LYS A 252 22.26 -20.74 3.01
C LYS A 252 21.58 -21.80 2.13
N LYS A 253 20.26 -21.94 2.21
CA LYS A 253 19.50 -22.89 1.39
C LYS A 253 19.27 -22.35 -0.04
N ILE A 254 19.01 -21.05 -0.15
CA ILE A 254 18.49 -20.41 -1.36
C ILE A 254 19.62 -19.82 -2.23
N ALA A 255 20.39 -18.88 -1.69
CA ALA A 255 21.43 -18.13 -2.41
C ALA A 255 22.69 -17.93 -1.53
N PRO A 256 23.57 -18.95 -1.42
CA PRO A 256 24.76 -18.88 -0.57
C PRO A 256 25.71 -17.74 -0.93
N ASP A 257 25.85 -17.42 -2.22
CA ASP A 257 26.77 -16.39 -2.69
C ASP A 257 26.38 -14.99 -2.20
N PHE A 258 25.08 -14.77 -1.97
CA PHE A 258 24.54 -13.50 -1.49
C PHE A 258 24.92 -13.23 -0.03
N ILE A 259 25.25 -14.25 0.76
CA ILE A 259 25.63 -14.12 2.18
C ILE A 259 26.83 -13.18 2.34
N LYS A 260 27.78 -13.19 1.38
CA LYS A 260 28.97 -12.32 1.40
C LYS A 260 28.63 -10.83 1.33
N LYS A 261 27.45 -10.49 0.79
CA LYS A 261 26.98 -9.10 0.66
C LYS A 261 26.34 -8.57 1.95
N ILE A 262 26.06 -9.44 2.93
CA ILE A 262 25.36 -9.08 4.16
C ILE A 262 26.34 -8.68 5.26
N LYS A 263 26.32 -7.39 5.60
CA LYS A 263 27.14 -6.76 6.63
C LYS A 263 26.31 -6.44 7.87
N LEU A 264 26.94 -6.58 9.03
CA LEU A 264 26.39 -6.09 10.29
C LEU A 264 26.88 -4.64 10.47
N TYR A 265 25.95 -3.72 10.67
CA TYR A 265 26.27 -2.36 11.09
C TYR A 265 26.67 -2.35 12.57
N ARG A 266 27.71 -1.59 12.91
CA ARG A 266 28.35 -1.63 14.24
C ARG A 266 28.68 -0.24 14.81
N GLU A 267 28.29 0.82 14.12
CA GLU A 267 28.55 2.18 14.58
C GLU A 267 27.49 2.58 15.61
N ASP A 268 27.82 3.56 16.45
CA ASP A 268 26.95 4.00 17.54
C ASP A 268 25.75 4.82 17.04
N ALA A 269 25.92 5.55 15.93
CA ALA A 269 24.85 6.32 15.32
C ALA A 269 23.78 5.40 14.73
N ASN A 270 22.50 5.82 14.74
CA ASN A 270 21.44 5.05 14.11
C ASN A 270 21.76 4.81 12.62
N ILE A 271 21.53 3.59 12.13
CA ILE A 271 21.86 3.19 10.76
C ILE A 271 21.17 4.07 9.70
N PHE A 272 19.93 4.52 9.91
CA PHE A 272 19.25 5.40 8.96
C PHE A 272 19.79 6.82 8.99
N ASP A 273 20.20 7.32 10.16
CA ASP A 273 20.84 8.63 10.28
C ASP A 273 22.22 8.65 9.61
N ALA A 274 23.03 7.62 9.84
CA ALA A 274 24.37 7.50 9.25
C ALA A 274 24.33 7.44 7.72
N TYR A 275 23.30 6.80 7.15
CA TYR A 275 23.08 6.76 5.70
C TYR A 275 22.30 7.97 5.16
N GLY A 276 21.88 8.92 6.00
CA GLY A 276 21.08 10.07 5.61
C GLY A 276 19.65 9.74 5.16
N ILE A 277 19.18 8.54 5.43
CA ILE A 277 17.84 8.04 5.06
C ILE A 277 16.76 8.80 5.81
N GLU A 278 16.94 9.06 7.10
CA GLU A 278 15.93 9.76 7.92
C GLU A 278 15.63 11.17 7.37
N LYS A 279 16.65 11.85 6.85
CA LYS A 279 16.50 13.14 6.16
C LYS A 279 15.66 13.00 4.89
N GLU A 280 15.86 11.95 4.09
CA GLU A 280 15.04 11.69 2.90
C GLU A 280 13.59 11.34 3.27
N ILE A 281 13.37 10.55 4.32
CA ILE A 281 12.03 10.24 4.82
C ILE A 281 11.31 11.53 5.23
N SER A 282 11.97 12.41 5.97
CA SER A 282 11.37 13.69 6.38
C SER A 282 10.94 14.59 5.21
N LYS A 283 11.55 14.44 4.03
CA LYS A 283 11.20 15.20 2.83
C LYS A 283 9.90 14.72 2.21
N ILE A 284 9.50 13.46 2.42
CA ILE A 284 8.24 12.90 1.92
C ILE A 284 7.04 13.69 2.43
N PHE A 285 7.11 14.20 3.67
CA PHE A 285 6.03 14.94 4.32
C PHE A 285 5.93 16.42 3.89
N ARG A 286 6.81 16.88 2.99
CA ARG A 286 6.80 18.27 2.52
C ARG A 286 5.82 18.43 1.38
N SER A 287 5.14 19.58 1.34
CA SER A 287 4.24 19.93 0.23
C SER A 287 4.95 20.18 -1.10
N ARG A 288 6.28 20.43 -1.07
CA ARG A 288 7.11 20.70 -2.25
C ARG A 288 8.38 19.87 -2.20
N ILE A 289 8.70 19.24 -3.33
CA ILE A 289 9.93 18.46 -3.51
C ILE A 289 10.78 19.19 -4.54
N TYR A 290 11.88 19.80 -4.08
CA TYR A 290 12.76 20.59 -4.91
C TYR A 290 13.61 19.71 -5.83
N LEU A 291 13.81 20.21 -7.05
CA LEU A 291 14.59 19.57 -8.11
C LEU A 291 16.01 20.15 -8.15
N ASP A 292 16.97 19.38 -8.66
CA ASP A 292 18.37 19.82 -8.80
C ASP A 292 18.48 21.00 -9.79
N SER A 293 17.54 21.07 -10.74
CA SER A 293 17.31 22.19 -11.66
C SER A 293 16.71 23.46 -11.04
N GLY A 294 16.41 23.47 -9.73
CA GLY A 294 15.86 24.64 -9.03
C GLY A 294 14.32 24.81 -9.13
N GLY A 295 13.66 23.96 -9.90
CA GLY A 295 12.21 23.77 -9.87
C GLY A 295 11.73 22.97 -8.66
N PHE A 296 10.45 22.63 -8.63
CA PHE A 296 9.89 21.72 -7.63
C PHE A 296 8.68 20.98 -8.19
N ILE A 297 8.40 19.81 -7.61
CA ILE A 297 7.16 19.06 -7.86
C ILE A 297 6.25 19.11 -6.64
N VAL A 298 4.95 19.05 -6.88
CA VAL A 298 3.90 18.96 -5.85
C VAL A 298 3.09 17.70 -6.11
N ILE A 299 2.97 16.83 -5.10
CA ILE A 299 2.22 15.58 -5.18
C ILE A 299 0.96 15.73 -4.34
N GLN A 300 -0.21 15.49 -4.94
CA GLN A 300 -1.50 15.54 -4.27
C GLN A 300 -2.26 14.23 -4.46
N GLN A 301 -2.53 13.55 -3.37
CA GLN A 301 -3.36 12.35 -3.36
C GLN A 301 -4.81 12.72 -3.06
N THR A 302 -5.72 12.22 -3.88
CA THR A 302 -7.17 12.30 -3.68
C THR A 302 -7.71 10.90 -3.41
N GLU A 303 -9.03 10.78 -3.24
CA GLU A 303 -9.69 9.48 -3.06
C GLU A 303 -9.50 8.55 -4.27
N ALA A 304 -9.55 9.09 -5.50
CA ALA A 304 -9.59 8.28 -6.72
C ALA A 304 -8.26 8.28 -7.50
N LEU A 305 -7.46 9.33 -7.38
CA LEU A 305 -6.26 9.54 -8.19
C LEU A 305 -5.16 10.31 -7.45
N VAL A 306 -3.96 10.27 -8.02
CA VAL A 306 -2.82 11.10 -7.64
C VAL A 306 -2.55 12.11 -8.74
N SER A 307 -2.44 13.39 -8.38
CA SER A 307 -2.03 14.48 -9.26
C SER A 307 -0.61 14.93 -8.91
N ILE A 308 0.22 15.16 -9.92
CA ILE A 308 1.60 15.61 -9.76
C ILE A 308 1.84 16.81 -10.66
N ASP A 309 2.20 17.95 -10.07
CA ASP A 309 2.42 19.21 -10.77
C ASP A 309 3.91 19.59 -10.78
N VAL A 310 4.42 20.12 -11.89
CA VAL A 310 5.83 20.48 -12.08
C VAL A 310 5.97 21.99 -12.25
N ASN A 311 6.78 22.61 -11.40
CA ASN A 311 7.02 24.04 -11.39
C ASN A 311 8.50 24.37 -11.63
N THR A 312 8.78 25.44 -12.38
CA THR A 312 10.13 25.95 -12.64
C THR A 312 10.77 26.65 -11.42
N GLY A 313 9.98 27.02 -10.41
CA GLY A 313 10.47 27.69 -9.21
C GLY A 313 11.14 29.04 -9.51
N SER A 314 12.16 29.40 -8.71
CA SER A 314 12.94 30.64 -8.88
C SER A 314 14.11 30.49 -9.85
N PHE A 315 14.21 29.37 -10.56
CA PHE A 315 15.32 29.12 -11.48
C PHE A 315 15.12 29.88 -12.79
N VAL A 316 15.80 31.03 -12.89
CA VAL A 316 15.95 31.77 -14.15
C VAL A 316 17.22 31.23 -14.80
N GLY A 317 17.08 30.18 -15.61
CA GLY A 317 18.19 29.66 -16.42
C GLY A 317 18.74 30.69 -17.42
N ASP A 318 19.67 30.25 -18.28
CA ASP A 318 20.19 31.07 -19.38
C ASP A 318 19.08 31.62 -20.29
N LYS A 319 19.40 32.61 -21.13
CA LYS A 319 18.50 33.39 -22.01
C LYS A 319 17.46 32.61 -22.88
N ASN A 320 17.44 31.28 -22.84
CA ASN A 320 16.52 30.42 -23.57
C ASN A 320 15.58 29.63 -22.62
N LEU A 321 14.40 30.20 -22.38
CA LEU A 321 13.32 29.63 -21.56
C LEU A 321 12.98 28.18 -21.94
N GLU A 322 13.00 27.83 -23.23
CA GLU A 322 12.59 26.51 -23.73
C GLU A 322 13.54 25.39 -23.30
N ASN A 323 14.85 25.69 -23.24
CA ASN A 323 15.85 24.75 -22.76
C ASN A 323 15.70 24.53 -21.25
N THR A 324 15.47 25.61 -20.50
CA THR A 324 15.24 25.55 -19.04
C THR A 324 14.03 24.68 -18.70
N VAL A 325 12.92 24.86 -19.42
CA VAL A 325 11.71 24.02 -19.26
C VAL A 325 12.01 22.55 -19.55
N THR A 326 12.73 22.26 -20.64
CA THR A 326 13.06 20.89 -21.02
C THR A 326 13.93 20.20 -19.97
N ILE A 327 14.95 20.91 -19.45
CA ILE A 327 15.83 20.39 -18.40
C ILE A 327 15.03 20.13 -17.11
N THR A 328 14.18 21.08 -16.71
CA THR A 328 13.33 20.96 -15.52
C THR A 328 12.40 19.75 -15.62
N ASN A 329 11.73 19.57 -16.77
CA ASN A 329 10.83 18.42 -16.98
C ASN A 329 11.57 17.08 -17.00
N ILE A 330 12.80 17.01 -17.53
CA ILE A 330 13.62 15.78 -17.49
C ILE A 330 14.02 15.45 -16.05
N ASP A 331 14.39 16.45 -15.27
CA ASP A 331 14.73 16.28 -13.85
C ASP A 331 13.50 15.87 -13.03
N ALA A 332 12.36 16.54 -13.27
CA ALA A 332 11.07 16.18 -12.71
C ALA A 332 10.68 14.74 -13.08
N ALA A 333 10.85 14.31 -14.33
CA ALA A 333 10.52 12.93 -14.73
C ALA A 333 11.28 11.88 -13.91
N LYS A 334 12.57 12.12 -13.63
CA LYS A 334 13.38 11.22 -12.78
C LYS A 334 12.91 11.24 -11.33
N GLU A 335 12.69 12.43 -10.79
CA GLU A 335 12.27 12.58 -9.39
C GLU A 335 10.86 12.06 -9.16
N ILE A 336 9.92 12.28 -10.09
CA ILE A 336 8.55 11.76 -10.03
C ILE A 336 8.56 10.22 -10.04
N ALA A 337 9.32 9.59 -10.94
CA ALA A 337 9.45 8.14 -10.97
C ALA A 337 10.02 7.59 -9.64
N ARG A 338 11.00 8.28 -9.06
CA ARG A 338 11.52 7.97 -7.73
C ARG A 338 10.45 8.11 -6.64
N GLN A 339 9.70 9.20 -6.61
CA GLN A 339 8.67 9.47 -5.60
C GLN A 339 7.49 8.50 -5.69
N ILE A 340 7.08 8.11 -6.90
CA ILE A 340 6.05 7.08 -7.10
C ILE A 340 6.47 5.76 -6.43
N ARG A 341 7.75 5.39 -6.56
CA ARG A 341 8.31 4.18 -5.93
C ARG A 341 8.49 4.37 -4.42
N LEU A 342 9.03 5.50 -4.00
CA LEU A 342 9.35 5.80 -2.61
C LEU A 342 8.09 5.87 -1.74
N GLN A 343 7.05 6.56 -2.21
CA GLN A 343 5.79 6.72 -1.48
C GLN A 343 4.78 5.59 -1.76
N ASP A 344 5.16 4.62 -2.61
CA ASP A 344 4.28 3.57 -3.12
C ASP A 344 2.93 4.10 -3.67
N LEU A 345 2.99 5.13 -4.51
CA LEU A 345 1.80 5.73 -5.13
C LEU A 345 1.14 4.71 -6.05
N THR A 346 -0.19 4.55 -5.97
CA THR A 346 -0.94 3.50 -6.68
C THR A 346 -2.22 4.07 -7.30
N GLY A 347 -2.85 3.29 -8.20
CA GLY A 347 -4.07 3.70 -8.88
C GLY A 347 -3.77 4.52 -10.14
N MET A 348 -4.62 5.52 -10.40
CA MET A 348 -4.44 6.46 -11.51
C MET A 348 -3.52 7.60 -11.06
N ILE A 349 -2.49 7.87 -11.83
CA ILE A 349 -1.53 8.95 -11.56
C ILE A 349 -1.48 9.84 -12.80
N PHE A 350 -1.71 11.14 -12.58
CA PHE A 350 -1.68 12.18 -13.60
C PHE A 350 -0.50 13.11 -13.32
N ILE A 351 0.31 13.38 -14.33
CA ILE A 351 1.51 14.22 -14.23
C ILE A 351 1.36 15.39 -15.21
N ASP A 352 1.33 16.60 -14.66
CA ASP A 352 1.31 17.85 -15.39
C ASP A 352 2.74 18.38 -15.55
N PHE A 353 3.37 18.07 -16.68
CA PHE A 353 4.66 18.62 -17.04
C PHE A 353 4.48 20.02 -17.63
N ILE A 354 5.44 20.90 -17.41
CA ILE A 354 5.43 22.25 -17.98
C ILE A 354 5.33 22.17 -19.52
N ASP A 355 4.47 23.00 -20.10
CA ASP A 355 4.23 23.01 -21.55
C ASP A 355 5.51 23.18 -22.36
N MET A 356 5.63 22.37 -23.42
CA MET A 356 6.77 22.37 -24.33
C MET A 356 6.31 22.57 -25.77
N ASN A 357 6.85 23.59 -26.46
CA ASN A 357 6.51 23.91 -27.84
C ASN A 357 7.01 22.86 -28.84
N LYS A 358 8.17 22.24 -28.57
CA LYS A 358 8.78 21.22 -29.44
C LYS A 358 8.30 19.81 -29.08
N PRO A 359 7.62 19.08 -30.00
CA PRO A 359 7.23 17.69 -29.78
C PRO A 359 8.40 16.78 -29.43
N GLY A 360 9.59 17.05 -29.99
CA GLY A 360 10.81 16.31 -29.70
C GLY A 360 11.25 16.40 -28.23
N ASN A 361 11.05 17.54 -27.57
CA ASN A 361 11.38 17.70 -26.15
C ASN A 361 10.40 16.92 -25.28
N ARG A 362 9.11 16.95 -25.63
CA ARG A 362 8.09 16.15 -24.95
C ARG A 362 8.36 14.64 -25.04
N MET A 363 8.74 14.15 -26.22
CA MET A 363 9.12 12.75 -26.38
C MET A 363 10.32 12.36 -25.50
N LYS A 364 11.32 13.24 -25.35
CA LYS A 364 12.47 13.00 -24.46
C LYS A 364 12.06 12.89 -23.00
N VAL A 365 11.18 13.78 -22.52
CA VAL A 365 10.66 13.74 -21.14
C VAL A 365 9.90 12.44 -20.89
N ILE A 366 8.98 12.08 -21.78
CA ILE A 366 8.19 10.84 -21.65
C ILE A 366 9.09 9.61 -21.71
N GLN A 367 10.10 9.60 -22.59
CA GLN A 367 11.06 8.49 -22.67
C GLN A 367 11.87 8.37 -21.38
N THR A 368 12.37 9.49 -20.85
CA THR A 368 13.08 9.52 -19.56
C THR A 368 12.20 8.95 -18.45
N PHE A 369 10.93 9.37 -18.40
CA PHE A 369 9.98 8.86 -17.42
C PHE A 369 9.75 7.36 -17.55
N ARG A 370 9.60 6.83 -18.77
CA ARG A 370 9.47 5.39 -19.03
C ARG A 370 10.72 4.61 -18.62
N ASP A 371 11.90 5.13 -18.93
CA ASP A 371 13.16 4.48 -18.59
C ASP A 371 13.34 4.40 -17.07
N GLU A 372 12.98 5.45 -16.34
CA GLU A 372 13.03 5.46 -14.88
C GLU A 372 11.95 4.57 -14.24
N MET A 373 10.72 4.60 -14.75
CA MET A 373 9.64 3.71 -14.31
C MET A 373 9.90 2.25 -14.67
N SER A 374 10.72 1.93 -15.68
CA SER A 374 11.07 0.55 -16.01
C SER A 374 11.80 -0.19 -14.87
N LYS A 375 12.42 0.57 -13.94
CA LYS A 375 13.05 0.07 -12.72
C LYS A 375 12.03 -0.34 -11.64
N ASP A 376 10.79 0.10 -11.78
CA ASP A 376 9.68 -0.29 -10.92
C ASP A 376 9.11 -1.66 -11.34
N PHE A 377 9.06 -2.58 -10.38
CA PHE A 377 8.54 -3.92 -10.61
C PHE A 377 7.02 -3.98 -10.55
N SER A 378 6.40 -3.04 -9.83
CA SER A 378 4.96 -2.95 -9.73
C SER A 378 4.35 -2.83 -11.12
N PRO A 379 3.39 -3.70 -11.50
CA PRO A 379 2.76 -3.62 -12.80
C PRO A 379 2.17 -2.22 -13.03
N HIS A 380 2.66 -1.54 -14.05
CA HIS A 380 2.23 -0.21 -14.41
C HIS A 380 2.08 -0.07 -15.92
N LYS A 381 1.30 0.91 -16.34
CA LYS A 381 1.11 1.28 -17.75
C LYS A 381 1.15 2.78 -17.87
N ILE A 382 2.03 3.29 -18.73
CA ILE A 382 2.15 4.72 -19.05
C ILE A 382 1.48 4.94 -20.41
N PHE A 383 0.50 5.84 -20.46
CA PHE A 383 -0.23 6.15 -21.68
C PHE A 383 0.50 7.24 -22.47
N SER A 384 0.46 7.14 -23.79
CA SER A 384 1.28 7.95 -24.70
C SER A 384 0.62 9.26 -25.14
N SER A 385 -0.68 9.44 -24.91
CA SER A 385 -1.45 10.56 -25.45
C SER A 385 -2.60 10.94 -24.53
N SER A 386 -2.57 12.18 -24.03
CA SER A 386 -3.71 12.85 -23.43
C SER A 386 -4.00 14.12 -24.23
N PRO A 387 -5.27 14.41 -24.58
CA PRO A 387 -5.64 15.69 -25.20
C PRO A 387 -5.38 16.89 -24.28
N LEU A 388 -5.21 16.66 -22.98
CA LEU A 388 -4.95 17.69 -21.96
C LEU A 388 -3.46 17.96 -21.74
N ASN A 389 -2.59 17.47 -22.61
CA ASN A 389 -1.13 17.57 -22.48
C ASN A 389 -0.49 16.88 -21.25
N MET A 390 -1.28 16.24 -20.39
CA MET A 390 -0.79 15.49 -19.24
C MET A 390 -0.20 14.12 -19.62
N VAL A 391 0.64 13.58 -18.73
CA VAL A 391 1.05 12.17 -18.76
C VAL A 391 0.18 11.39 -17.80
N GLU A 392 -0.45 10.34 -18.32
CA GLU A 392 -1.35 9.47 -17.55
C GLU A 392 -0.67 8.12 -17.34
N MET A 393 -0.82 7.55 -16.14
CA MET A 393 -0.39 6.19 -15.89
C MET A 393 -1.28 5.48 -14.88
N THR A 394 -1.29 4.15 -14.96
CA THR A 394 -1.83 3.30 -13.89
C THR A 394 -0.71 2.50 -13.24
N ARG A 395 -0.75 2.37 -11.92
CA ARG A 395 0.16 1.50 -11.15
C ARG A 395 -0.66 0.62 -10.21
N LYS A 396 -0.55 -0.70 -10.37
CA LYS A 396 -1.31 -1.67 -9.58
C LYS A 396 -0.91 -1.57 -8.11
N ARG A 397 -1.91 -1.59 -7.22
CA ARG A 397 -1.68 -1.70 -5.78
C ARG A 397 -1.08 -3.07 -5.45
N ALA A 398 0.16 -3.07 -4.97
CA ALA A 398 0.84 -4.25 -4.49
C ALA A 398 0.76 -4.36 -2.96
N LYS A 399 0.82 -3.23 -2.25
CA LYS A 399 0.90 -3.14 -0.78
C LYS A 399 0.00 -2.02 -0.25
N ALA A 400 -0.04 -1.84 1.08
CA ALA A 400 -0.58 -0.63 1.70
C ALA A 400 0.28 0.60 1.34
N ASN A 401 -0.37 1.76 1.15
CA ASN A 401 0.31 3.02 0.83
C ASN A 401 1.29 3.38 1.96
N LEU A 402 2.52 3.79 1.63
CA LEU A 402 3.49 4.18 2.66
C LEU A 402 2.93 5.29 3.56
N LEU A 403 2.21 6.25 2.97
CA LEU A 403 1.64 7.38 3.71
C LEU A 403 0.59 6.95 4.74
N SER A 404 -0.14 5.85 4.52
CA SER A 404 -1.09 5.34 5.53
C SER A 404 -0.41 4.80 6.79
N ASN A 405 0.90 4.52 6.74
CA ASN A 405 1.66 4.17 7.94
C ASN A 405 2.06 5.40 8.75
N PHE A 406 2.03 6.60 8.15
CA PHE A 406 2.47 7.84 8.78
C PHE A 406 1.33 8.79 9.15
N TYR A 407 0.19 8.69 8.48
CA TYR A 407 -0.93 9.61 8.65
C TYR A 407 -2.20 8.91 9.10
N GLU A 408 -2.93 9.58 9.99
CA GLU A 408 -4.33 9.30 10.30
C GLU A 408 -5.21 10.39 9.69
N ALA A 409 -6.53 10.13 9.60
CA ALA A 409 -7.46 11.15 9.16
C ALA A 409 -7.43 12.33 10.15
N CYS A 410 -7.34 13.56 9.63
CA CYS A 410 -7.31 14.74 10.49
C CYS A 410 -8.60 14.81 11.31
N PRO A 411 -8.54 14.87 12.66
CA PRO A 411 -9.75 14.87 13.49
C PRO A 411 -10.59 16.13 13.29
N CYS A 412 -9.98 17.24 12.87
CA CYS A 412 -10.67 18.52 12.68
C CYS A 412 -11.40 18.62 11.34
N CYS A 413 -10.81 18.12 10.25
CA CYS A 413 -11.34 18.30 8.90
C CYS A 413 -11.64 16.99 8.17
N GLN A 414 -11.47 15.85 8.84
CA GLN A 414 -11.67 14.50 8.28
C GLN A 414 -10.99 14.34 6.92
N SER A 415 -9.74 14.82 6.85
CA SER A 415 -8.88 14.79 5.65
C SER A 415 -9.26 15.74 4.50
N VAL A 416 -10.16 16.69 4.71
CA VAL A 416 -10.45 17.77 3.73
C VAL A 416 -9.25 18.72 3.55
N GLY A 417 -8.37 18.83 4.56
CA GLY A 417 -7.20 19.71 4.56
C GLY A 417 -7.54 21.20 4.66
N ARG A 418 -8.79 21.52 5.00
CA ARG A 418 -9.30 22.88 5.19
C ARG A 418 -10.31 22.88 6.34
N VAL A 419 -10.37 23.98 7.05
CA VAL A 419 -11.39 24.24 8.08
C VAL A 419 -12.26 25.40 7.65
N LEU A 420 -13.47 25.52 8.22
CA LEU A 420 -14.31 26.70 8.00
C LEU A 420 -13.54 27.96 8.40
N SER A 421 -13.72 29.03 7.62
CA SER A 421 -13.10 30.31 7.95
C SER A 421 -13.74 30.88 9.22
N ARG A 422 -12.98 31.65 10.02
CA ARG A 422 -13.47 32.29 11.24
C ARG A 422 -14.73 33.15 11.00
N THR A 423 -14.80 33.82 9.83
CA THR A 423 -16.00 34.55 9.40
C THR A 423 -17.19 33.60 9.16
N SER A 424 -16.97 32.48 8.48
CA SER A 424 -18.05 31.51 8.21
C SER A 424 -18.60 30.88 9.49
N ILE A 425 -17.74 30.62 10.48
CA ILE A 425 -18.14 30.12 11.80
C ILE A 425 -19.05 31.16 12.48
N LEU A 426 -18.63 32.43 12.50
CA LEU A 426 -19.46 33.51 13.07
C LEU A 426 -20.79 33.67 12.33
N ASP A 427 -20.78 33.63 11.00
CA ASP A 427 -22.01 33.72 10.23
C ASP A 427 -22.97 32.56 10.55
N ASN A 428 -22.45 31.35 10.79
CA ASN A 428 -23.27 30.20 11.20
C ASN A 428 -23.91 30.44 12.58
N ILE A 429 -23.14 30.94 13.55
CA ILE A 429 -23.64 31.32 14.88
C ILE A 429 -24.77 32.35 14.76
N PHE A 430 -24.57 33.44 13.99
CA PHE A 430 -25.59 34.47 13.85
C PHE A 430 -26.82 33.98 13.07
N ARG A 431 -26.66 33.12 12.06
CA ARG A 431 -27.79 32.46 11.39
C ARG A 431 -28.55 31.55 12.35
N TRP A 432 -27.86 30.87 13.27
CA TRP A 432 -28.50 30.11 14.33
C TRP A 432 -29.31 31.03 15.24
N MET A 433 -28.72 32.14 15.70
CA MET A 433 -29.38 33.12 16.57
C MET A 433 -30.61 33.74 15.90
N ASP A 434 -30.55 34.02 14.60
CA ASP A 434 -31.68 34.53 13.80
C ASP A 434 -32.87 33.55 13.78
N ARG A 435 -32.60 32.24 13.77
CA ARG A 435 -33.63 31.20 13.85
C ARG A 435 -34.19 31.10 15.27
N ALA A 436 -33.32 31.10 16.27
CA ALA A 436 -33.69 31.01 17.68
C ALA A 436 -34.50 32.22 18.18
N ALA A 437 -34.30 33.40 17.59
CA ALA A 437 -34.98 34.65 17.96
C ALA A 437 -36.51 34.54 18.00
N LYS A 438 -37.10 33.64 17.20
CA LYS A 438 -38.56 33.43 17.15
C LYS A 438 -39.10 32.62 18.34
N TYR A 439 -38.24 31.85 19.01
CA TYR A 439 -38.66 30.83 19.99
C TYR A 439 -38.09 31.08 21.40
N HIS A 440 -36.97 31.79 21.51
CA HIS A 440 -36.21 31.96 22.75
C HIS A 440 -36.20 33.40 23.29
N SER A 441 -37.28 34.17 23.13
CA SER A 441 -37.35 35.61 23.47
C SER A 441 -37.21 35.96 24.96
N LYS A 442 -36.96 34.99 25.84
CA LYS A 442 -36.73 35.21 27.28
C LYS A 442 -35.49 34.49 27.81
N ASP A 443 -34.69 33.86 26.96
CA ASP A 443 -33.54 33.07 27.42
C ASP A 443 -32.29 33.92 27.59
N GLU A 444 -31.29 33.35 28.28
CA GLU A 444 -29.94 33.89 28.36
C GLU A 444 -29.01 32.84 27.78
N LEU A 445 -28.37 33.13 26.67
CA LEU A 445 -27.57 32.18 25.90
C LEU A 445 -26.07 32.42 26.06
N GLU A 446 -25.33 31.37 26.37
CA GLU A 446 -23.88 31.39 26.37
C GLU A 446 -23.36 30.66 25.14
N ILE A 447 -22.60 31.37 24.30
CA ILE A 447 -22.06 30.86 23.05
C ILE A 447 -20.60 30.50 23.30
N HIS A 448 -20.35 29.22 23.53
CA HIS A 448 -19.02 28.66 23.77
C HIS A 448 -18.31 28.48 22.44
N ILE A 449 -17.12 29.08 22.32
CA ILE A 449 -16.30 29.02 21.11
C ILE A 449 -14.83 28.79 21.47
N HIS A 450 -14.10 28.19 20.52
CA HIS A 450 -12.66 28.00 20.66
C HIS A 450 -11.91 29.36 20.66
N PRO A 451 -10.81 29.52 21.44
CA PRO A 451 -10.02 30.76 21.50
C PRO A 451 -9.61 31.35 20.14
N TRP A 452 -9.28 30.48 19.18
CA TRP A 452 -8.92 30.87 17.80
C TRP A 452 -10.00 31.71 17.08
N VAL A 453 -11.28 31.45 17.36
CA VAL A 453 -12.41 32.22 16.81
C VAL A 453 -12.62 33.48 17.64
N TYR A 454 -12.51 33.39 18.97
CA TYR A 454 -12.69 34.52 19.89
C TYR A 454 -11.68 35.66 19.63
N ASP A 455 -10.40 35.34 19.38
CA ASP A 455 -9.37 36.32 19.04
C ASP A 455 -9.76 37.14 17.80
N TYR A 456 -10.36 36.49 16.80
CA TYR A 456 -10.83 37.16 15.59
C TYR A 456 -12.01 38.10 15.86
N ILE A 457 -12.92 37.75 16.77
CA ILE A 457 -14.02 38.61 17.19
C ILE A 457 -13.48 39.88 17.86
N ILE A 458 -12.52 39.74 18.77
CA ILE A 458 -11.90 40.88 19.47
C ILE A 458 -11.15 41.78 18.48
N GLU A 459 -10.31 41.19 17.62
CA GLU A 459 -9.44 41.93 16.71
C GLU A 459 -10.24 42.69 15.64
N LYS A 460 -11.21 42.03 15.02
CA LYS A 460 -12.00 42.63 13.95
C LYS A 460 -13.08 43.57 14.45
N LYS A 461 -13.42 43.52 15.75
CA LYS A 461 -14.62 44.16 16.34
C LYS A 461 -15.75 44.23 15.31
N PRO A 462 -16.23 43.10 14.76
CA PRO A 462 -17.41 43.18 13.92
C PRO A 462 -18.45 43.91 14.77
N THR A 463 -19.00 45.00 14.25
CA THR A 463 -20.04 45.74 14.95
C THR A 463 -21.23 44.79 15.02
N ILE A 464 -21.27 43.93 16.02
CA ILE A 464 -22.40 43.07 16.32
C ILE A 464 -23.45 43.99 16.92
N SER A 465 -24.02 44.85 16.09
CA SER A 465 -25.08 45.81 16.44
C SER A 465 -26.47 45.19 16.28
N LYS A 466 -26.53 43.89 16.02
CA LYS A 466 -27.79 43.18 15.83
C LYS A 466 -28.34 42.81 17.19
N GLU A 467 -29.41 43.50 17.57
CA GLU A 467 -30.13 43.20 18.80
C GLU A 467 -30.98 41.94 18.61
N TYR A 468 -30.90 41.05 19.59
CA TYR A 468 -31.71 39.84 19.67
C TYR A 468 -32.69 39.98 20.84
N PRO A 469 -33.85 39.30 20.80
CA PRO A 469 -34.84 39.41 21.87
C PRO A 469 -34.43 38.70 23.17
N PHE A 470 -33.21 38.16 23.26
CA PHE A 470 -32.65 37.44 24.39
C PHE A 470 -31.25 37.97 24.74
N GLU A 471 -30.83 37.75 25.97
CA GLU A 471 -29.46 38.07 26.40
C GLU A 471 -28.49 37.00 25.89
N TRP A 472 -27.30 37.42 25.47
CA TRP A 472 -26.29 36.48 25.00
C TRP A 472 -24.86 37.00 25.24
N LYS A 473 -23.93 36.07 25.40
CA LYS A 473 -22.49 36.37 25.52
C LYS A 473 -21.64 35.25 24.92
N PHE A 474 -20.42 35.60 24.49
CA PHE A 474 -19.42 34.59 24.15
C PHE A 474 -18.71 34.08 25.39
N ALA A 475 -18.49 32.77 25.45
CA ALA A 475 -17.64 32.11 26.41
C ALA A 475 -16.51 31.36 25.69
N LEU A 476 -15.36 31.28 26.35
CA LEU A 476 -14.21 30.55 25.84
C LEU A 476 -14.27 29.11 26.29
N ASP A 477 -14.23 28.19 25.33
CA ASP A 477 -14.09 26.76 25.60
C ASP A 477 -12.94 26.21 24.74
N GLY A 478 -11.83 25.89 25.40
CA GLY A 478 -10.63 25.34 24.76
C GLY A 478 -10.71 23.85 24.44
N GLU A 479 -11.74 23.16 24.92
CA GLU A 479 -11.97 21.74 24.64
C GLU A 479 -12.78 21.53 23.35
N LEU A 480 -13.42 22.59 22.83
CA LEU A 480 -14.11 22.55 21.54
C LEU A 480 -13.16 22.39 20.36
N GLY A 481 -13.62 21.71 19.31
CA GLY A 481 -12.95 21.76 18.02
C GLY A 481 -12.84 23.21 17.52
N ILE A 482 -11.74 23.51 16.82
CA ILE A 482 -11.45 24.86 16.31
C ILE A 482 -12.54 25.47 15.42
N THR A 483 -13.41 24.64 14.84
CA THR A 483 -14.55 25.06 14.01
C THR A 483 -15.89 24.98 14.72
N ASP A 484 -15.92 24.39 15.90
CA ASP A 484 -17.13 24.02 16.60
C ASP A 484 -17.53 25.15 17.56
N TYR A 485 -18.83 25.24 17.83
CA TYR A 485 -19.39 26.13 18.82
C TYR A 485 -20.51 25.40 19.55
N LYS A 486 -20.74 25.76 20.81
CA LYS A 486 -21.90 25.31 21.56
C LYS A 486 -22.73 26.47 22.03
N ILE A 487 -24.03 26.29 22.06
CA ILE A 487 -24.97 27.29 22.56
C ILE A 487 -25.69 26.68 23.75
N ILE A 488 -25.39 27.21 24.94
CA ILE A 488 -25.94 26.73 26.21
C ILE A 488 -26.98 27.72 26.70
N SER A 489 -28.16 27.23 27.07
CA SER A 489 -29.13 28.05 27.78
C SER A 489 -28.73 28.15 29.25
N SER A 490 -28.44 29.36 29.73
CA SER A 490 -28.01 29.62 31.11
C SER A 490 -29.08 29.24 32.14
N LYS A 491 -30.35 29.14 31.71
CA LYS A 491 -31.48 28.74 32.57
C LYS A 491 -31.58 27.23 32.78
N THR A 492 -31.34 26.45 31.74
CA THR A 492 -31.50 24.99 31.77
C THR A 492 -30.16 24.26 31.84
N THR A 493 -29.05 24.95 31.61
CA THR A 493 -27.69 24.40 31.44
C THR A 493 -27.59 23.33 30.35
N CYS A 494 -28.58 23.27 29.45
CA CYS A 494 -28.60 22.33 28.35
C CYS A 494 -27.90 22.94 27.13
N ASP A 495 -27.13 22.10 26.44
CA ASP A 495 -26.66 22.36 25.08
C ASP A 495 -27.86 22.28 24.13
N ILE A 496 -28.10 23.38 23.41
CA ILE A 496 -29.21 23.52 22.46
C ILE A 496 -28.72 23.77 21.03
N THR A 497 -27.43 23.55 20.76
CA THR A 497 -26.80 23.83 19.46
C THR A 497 -27.56 23.17 18.31
N ASP A 498 -27.96 21.91 18.47
CA ASP A 498 -28.63 21.14 17.42
C ASP A 498 -30.07 21.62 17.11
N LEU A 499 -30.72 22.39 17.99
CA LEU A 499 -32.14 22.76 17.82
C LEU A 499 -32.40 23.61 16.57
N TYR A 500 -31.41 24.40 16.16
CA TYR A 500 -31.50 25.29 15.01
C TYR A 500 -30.27 25.21 14.12
N GLU A 501 -29.51 24.12 14.18
CA GLU A 501 -28.45 23.86 13.20
C GLU A 501 -29.05 23.36 11.87
N VAL A 502 -28.35 23.55 10.75
CA VAL A 502 -28.83 23.18 9.39
C VAL A 502 -27.89 22.17 8.77
#